data_AF-A0A424R9J7-F1
#
_entry.id   AF-A0A424R9J7-F1
#
_cell.length_a   1.000
_cell.length_b   1.000
_cell.length_c   1.000
_cell.angle_alpha   90.00
_cell.angle_beta   90.00
_cell.angle_gamma   90.00
#
_symmetry.space_group_name_H-M   'P 1'
#
loop_
_entity.id
_entity.type
_entity.pdbx_description
1 polymer ?
#
loop_
_entity_poly.entity_id
_entity_poly.type
_entity_poly.pdbx_seq_one_letter_code
_entity_poly.pdbx_strand_id
1 'polypeptide(L)'
;MAIGNPVSTTSSSVASKTSSVIATAGQTLFTVPAGYVTNHISVFRNGIRLVDGRDYEARNGATVTLLAAATVGDVIEFHVFDTFSVADAVTNQGGTIFGDLTVEGSIGDITANNVTGVAATFTGAVSVGGVLTYEDVTNVDSIGIMTARSDLSIADKIIHTGDTNTAIRFPAADTITAETGGTERLRITSDGKVGIDQTNPQGDLHIGNITGNKDLI
;
A
#
# COMPACT_ATOMS: atom_id res chain seq x y z
N MET A 1 -8.19 -19.92 -11.45
CA MET A 1 -8.35 -19.93 -9.98
C MET A 1 -7.48 -18.80 -9.47
N ALA A 2 -8.10 -17.71 -8.99
CA ALA A 2 -7.37 -16.60 -8.42
C ALA A 2 -6.62 -17.05 -7.15
N ILE A 3 -5.48 -16.45 -6.93
CA ILE A 3 -4.56 -16.68 -5.82
C ILE A 3 -5.22 -16.37 -4.46
N GLY A 4 -4.75 -17.02 -3.39
CA GLY A 4 -5.18 -16.73 -2.02
C GLY A 4 -6.01 -17.82 -1.33
N ASN A 5 -6.52 -18.82 -2.02
CA ASN A 5 -7.46 -19.77 -1.42
C ASN A 5 -6.79 -21.07 -0.91
N PRO A 6 -6.33 -21.21 0.36
CA PRO A 6 -6.09 -22.53 0.92
C PRO A 6 -7.44 -23.21 1.09
N VAL A 7 -7.70 -24.27 0.31
CA VAL A 7 -8.76 -25.21 0.66
C VAL A 7 -8.27 -25.97 1.88
N SER A 8 -8.53 -25.42 3.07
CA SER A 8 -8.39 -26.16 4.31
C SER A 8 -9.77 -26.66 4.67
N THR A 9 -10.04 -27.93 4.34
CA THR A 9 -11.03 -28.66 5.12
C THR A 9 -10.54 -28.57 6.56
N THR A 10 -11.24 -27.83 7.43
CA THR A 10 -11.05 -28.03 8.86
C THR A 10 -11.17 -29.54 9.09
N SER A 11 -10.45 -30.11 10.04
CA SER A 11 -10.41 -31.56 10.31
C SER A 11 -11.80 -32.19 10.60
N SER A 12 -12.85 -31.37 10.61
CA SER A 12 -14.27 -31.71 10.73
C SER A 12 -15.04 -31.69 9.39
N SER A 13 -14.54 -30.97 8.37
CA SER A 13 -15.19 -30.77 7.06
C SER A 13 -14.92 -31.95 6.10
N VAL A 14 -15.68 -33.03 6.23
CA VAL A 14 -15.64 -34.15 5.28
C VAL A 14 -16.69 -33.92 4.19
N ALA A 15 -16.27 -33.78 2.93
CA ALA A 15 -17.12 -33.34 1.80
C ALA A 15 -18.44 -34.13 1.60
N SER A 16 -18.50 -35.40 2.01
CA SER A 16 -19.73 -36.18 2.18
C SER A 16 -19.40 -37.51 2.85
N LYS A 17 -20.28 -38.05 3.69
CA LYS A 17 -20.14 -39.40 4.26
C LYS A 17 -21.40 -40.22 4.02
N THR A 18 -21.21 -41.41 3.46
CA THR A 18 -22.27 -42.41 3.35
C THR A 18 -22.09 -43.48 4.42
N SER A 19 -23.17 -43.83 5.10
CA SER A 19 -23.18 -44.92 6.08
C SER A 19 -24.53 -45.64 6.05
N SER A 20 -24.55 -46.92 6.38
CA SER A 20 -25.77 -47.72 6.33
C SER A 20 -25.96 -48.57 7.58
N VAL A 21 -27.21 -48.81 7.96
CA VAL A 21 -27.61 -49.71 9.03
C VAL A 21 -28.71 -50.64 8.54
N ILE A 22 -28.65 -51.92 8.91
CA ILE A 22 -29.72 -52.88 8.66
C ILE A 22 -30.73 -52.78 9.81
N ALA A 23 -31.98 -52.50 9.47
CA ALA A 23 -33.05 -52.35 10.44
C ALA A 23 -33.47 -53.68 11.06
N THR A 24 -33.82 -53.61 12.34
CA THR A 24 -34.56 -54.66 13.04
C THR A 24 -36.08 -54.47 12.86
N ALA A 25 -36.86 -55.52 13.12
CA ALA A 25 -38.31 -55.46 12.94
C ALA A 25 -38.93 -54.36 13.82
N GLY A 26 -39.69 -53.44 13.20
CA GLY A 26 -40.41 -52.39 13.90
C GLY A 26 -39.57 -51.19 14.32
N GLN A 27 -38.29 -51.13 13.93
CA GLN A 27 -37.38 -50.06 14.34
C GLN A 27 -37.73 -48.72 13.67
N THR A 28 -37.84 -47.66 14.48
CA THR A 28 -38.08 -46.30 14.00
C THR A 28 -36.91 -45.35 14.27
N LEU A 29 -36.12 -45.59 15.32
CA LEU A 29 -35.00 -44.73 15.68
C LEU A 29 -33.67 -45.32 15.20
N PHE A 30 -32.90 -44.52 14.46
CA PHE A 30 -31.59 -44.87 13.95
C PHE A 30 -30.56 -43.82 14.35
N THR A 31 -29.43 -44.25 14.89
CA THR A 31 -28.28 -43.38 15.14
C THR A 31 -27.46 -43.24 13.88
N VAL A 32 -27.17 -42.00 13.47
CA VAL A 32 -26.33 -41.71 12.30
C VAL A 32 -24.86 -41.81 12.72
N PRO A 33 -24.06 -42.73 12.14
CA PRO A 33 -22.66 -42.88 12.50
C PRO A 33 -21.83 -41.62 12.22
N ALA A 34 -21.34 -40.97 13.29
CA ALA A 34 -20.67 -39.66 13.33
C ALA A 34 -21.57 -38.41 13.29
N GLY A 35 -22.89 -38.58 13.38
CA GLY A 35 -23.85 -37.46 13.40
C GLY A 35 -23.99 -36.74 12.06
N TYR A 36 -24.68 -35.59 12.08
CA TYR A 36 -24.93 -34.72 10.93
C TYR A 36 -25.18 -33.27 11.39
N VAL A 37 -24.99 -32.30 10.50
CA VAL A 37 -25.51 -30.94 10.71
C VAL A 37 -26.99 -30.92 10.32
N THR A 38 -27.86 -30.36 11.17
CA THR A 38 -29.31 -30.29 10.88
C THR A 38 -29.56 -29.73 9.47
N ASN A 39 -30.51 -30.33 8.75
CA ASN A 39 -30.82 -30.07 7.34
C ASN A 39 -29.76 -30.49 6.29
N HIS A 40 -28.62 -31.05 6.71
CA HIS A 40 -27.55 -31.51 5.81
C HIS A 40 -27.45 -33.05 5.77
N ILE A 41 -28.60 -33.71 5.65
CA ILE A 41 -28.69 -35.17 5.55
C ILE A 41 -29.76 -35.59 4.54
N SER A 42 -29.45 -36.57 3.71
CA SER A 42 -30.43 -37.32 2.91
C SER A 42 -30.48 -38.76 3.41
N VAL A 43 -31.69 -39.27 3.63
CA VAL A 43 -31.93 -40.63 4.13
C VAL A 43 -32.57 -41.46 3.04
N PHE A 44 -32.11 -42.70 2.88
CA PHE A 44 -32.62 -43.65 1.91
C PHE A 44 -33.04 -44.94 2.63
N ARG A 45 -34.11 -45.58 2.14
CA ARG A 45 -34.52 -46.94 2.54
C ARG A 45 -34.47 -47.83 1.31
N ASN A 46 -33.62 -48.85 1.33
CA ASN A 46 -33.39 -49.76 0.19
C ASN A 46 -33.10 -49.03 -1.14
N GLY A 47 -32.40 -47.90 -1.06
CA GLY A 47 -32.06 -47.05 -2.21
C GLY A 47 -33.12 -46.01 -2.60
N ILE A 48 -34.31 -46.00 -1.99
CA ILE A 48 -35.33 -44.96 -2.22
C ILE A 48 -35.10 -43.80 -1.26
N ARG A 49 -34.94 -42.59 -1.77
CA ARG A 49 -34.80 -41.39 -0.94
C ARG A 49 -36.10 -41.12 -0.20
N LEU A 50 -35.98 -41.01 1.12
CA LEU A 50 -37.05 -40.61 2.02
C LEU A 50 -37.15 -39.08 2.11
N VAL A 51 -38.32 -38.57 2.46
CA VAL A 51 -38.57 -37.14 2.62
C VAL A 51 -38.62 -36.75 4.09
N ASP A 52 -37.82 -35.76 4.46
CA ASP A 52 -37.81 -35.18 5.80
C ASP A 52 -39.14 -34.47 6.10
N GLY A 53 -39.67 -34.63 7.31
CA GLY A 53 -40.99 -34.11 7.70
C GLY A 53 -42.17 -35.02 7.33
N ARG A 54 -41.97 -36.01 6.45
CA ARG A 54 -43.03 -36.93 5.99
C ARG A 54 -42.71 -38.40 6.26
N ASP A 55 -41.50 -38.83 5.91
CA ASP A 55 -41.06 -40.21 6.05
C ASP A 55 -40.06 -40.37 7.20
N TYR A 56 -39.30 -39.32 7.52
CA TYR A 56 -38.42 -39.26 8.69
C TYR A 56 -38.32 -37.85 9.29
N GLU A 57 -37.77 -37.77 10.51
CA GLU A 57 -37.38 -36.55 11.21
C GLU A 57 -35.90 -36.61 11.58
N ALA A 58 -35.13 -35.56 11.26
CA ALA A 58 -33.70 -35.43 11.58
C ALA A 58 -33.40 -34.04 12.15
N ARG A 59 -33.60 -33.87 13.47
CA ARG A 59 -33.62 -32.55 14.13
C ARG A 59 -32.51 -32.29 15.14
N ASN A 60 -31.71 -33.30 15.50
CA ASN A 60 -30.79 -33.22 16.65
C ASN A 60 -29.31 -33.44 16.29
N GLY A 61 -29.00 -33.63 15.01
CA GLY A 61 -27.65 -33.86 14.54
C GLY A 61 -27.04 -35.23 14.88
N ALA A 62 -27.81 -36.16 15.46
CA ALA A 62 -27.30 -37.46 15.89
C ALA A 62 -28.17 -38.63 15.43
N THR A 63 -29.50 -38.48 15.45
CA THR A 63 -30.44 -39.56 15.12
C THR A 63 -31.40 -39.15 14.03
N VAL A 64 -31.89 -40.16 13.32
CA VAL A 64 -33.00 -40.08 12.36
C VAL A 64 -34.13 -40.94 12.91
N THR A 65 -35.34 -40.38 12.99
CA THR A 65 -36.55 -41.10 13.39
C THR A 65 -37.43 -41.29 12.18
N LEU A 66 -37.69 -42.52 11.76
CA LEU A 66 -38.68 -42.83 10.73
C LEU A 66 -40.09 -42.64 11.29
N LEU A 67 -40.97 -42.03 10.49
CA LEU A 67 -42.39 -41.85 10.82
C LEU A 67 -43.20 -43.15 10.58
N ALA A 68 -42.68 -44.05 9.75
CA ALA A 68 -43.17 -45.41 9.58
C ALA A 68 -42.07 -46.43 9.92
N ALA A 69 -42.41 -47.44 10.70
CA ALA A 69 -41.44 -48.43 11.16
C ALA A 69 -40.76 -49.18 10.00
N ALA A 70 -39.46 -49.43 10.17
CA ALA A 70 -38.70 -50.26 9.26
C ALA A 70 -39.05 -51.74 9.45
N THR A 71 -38.95 -52.50 8.36
CA THR A 71 -39.07 -53.96 8.36
C THR A 71 -37.69 -54.55 8.59
N VAL A 72 -37.63 -55.75 9.17
CA VAL A 72 -36.36 -56.45 9.35
C VAL A 72 -35.65 -56.62 8.01
N GLY A 73 -34.36 -56.27 7.97
CA GLY A 73 -33.55 -56.38 6.76
C GLY A 73 -33.56 -55.14 5.87
N ASP A 74 -34.37 -54.12 6.16
CA ASP A 74 -34.30 -52.86 5.42
C ASP A 74 -32.95 -52.19 5.64
N VAL A 75 -32.33 -51.74 4.56
CA VAL A 75 -31.08 -50.96 4.62
C VAL A 75 -31.46 -49.49 4.67
N ILE A 76 -31.13 -48.85 5.79
CA ILE A 76 -31.22 -47.40 5.94
C ILE A 76 -29.84 -46.82 5.64
N GLU A 77 -29.75 -46.03 4.57
CA GLU A 77 -28.53 -45.35 4.17
C GLU A 77 -28.63 -43.85 4.44
N PHE A 78 -27.59 -43.29 5.04
CA PHE A 78 -27.46 -41.88 5.36
C PHE A 78 -26.39 -41.28 4.47
N HIS A 79 -26.74 -40.24 3.72
CA HIS A 79 -25.81 -39.37 3.01
C HIS A 79 -25.73 -38.07 3.80
N VAL A 80 -24.65 -37.90 4.56
CA VAL A 80 -24.41 -36.72 5.37
C VAL A 80 -23.51 -35.76 4.60
N PHE A 81 -23.92 -34.51 4.53
CA PHE A 81 -23.17 -33.41 3.94
C PHE A 81 -22.66 -32.49 5.06
N ASP A 82 -21.58 -31.76 4.77
CA ASP A 82 -21.09 -30.70 5.64
C ASP A 82 -21.29 -29.34 4.99
N THR A 83 -21.05 -28.28 5.77
CA THR A 83 -21.04 -26.89 5.33
C THR A 83 -19.70 -26.54 4.69
N PHE A 84 -19.73 -25.81 3.56
CA PHE A 84 -18.53 -25.25 2.94
C PHE A 84 -18.25 -23.86 3.51
N SER A 85 -17.10 -23.68 4.15
CA SER A 85 -16.64 -22.38 4.65
C SER A 85 -15.22 -22.10 4.16
N VAL A 86 -15.00 -20.90 3.62
CA VAL A 86 -13.68 -20.39 3.27
C VAL A 86 -13.34 -19.29 4.25
N ALA A 87 -12.67 -19.66 5.34
CA ALA A 87 -12.09 -18.68 6.25
C ALA A 87 -10.77 -18.16 5.68
N ASP A 88 -10.51 -16.86 5.85
CA ASP A 88 -9.23 -16.22 5.50
C ASP A 88 -8.77 -16.50 4.06
N ALA A 89 -9.65 -16.30 3.08
CA ALA A 89 -9.36 -16.44 1.64
C ALA A 89 -8.21 -15.55 1.14
N VAL A 90 -7.77 -14.60 1.97
CA VAL A 90 -6.42 -14.06 1.98
C VAL A 90 -5.94 -14.20 3.41
N THR A 91 -4.83 -14.91 3.61
CA THR A 91 -4.35 -15.25 4.95
C THR A 91 -4.04 -13.98 5.75
N ASN A 92 -4.49 -13.95 7.00
CA ASN A 92 -4.24 -12.82 7.92
C ASN A 92 -2.78 -12.77 8.43
N GLN A 93 -1.95 -13.76 8.08
CA GLN A 93 -0.52 -13.79 8.36
C GLN A 93 0.25 -14.40 7.16
N GLY A 94 1.07 -13.58 6.51
CA GLY A 94 1.83 -13.98 5.33
C GLY A 94 0.94 -14.21 4.10
N GLY A 95 1.54 -14.73 3.02
CA GLY A 95 0.85 -15.04 1.75
C GLY A 95 1.40 -14.26 0.56
N THR A 96 1.14 -14.75 -0.65
CA THR A 96 1.52 -14.08 -1.91
C THR A 96 0.37 -14.11 -2.89
N ILE A 97 0.11 -12.96 -3.50
CA ILE A 97 -0.83 -12.78 -4.61
C ILE A 97 0.03 -12.76 -5.89
N PHE A 98 -0.15 -13.71 -6.81
CA PHE A 98 0.52 -13.74 -8.10
C PHE A 98 -0.17 -12.86 -9.15
N GLY A 99 0.61 -12.06 -9.87
CA GLY A 99 0.11 -11.15 -10.90
C GLY A 99 -0.35 -9.82 -10.33
N ASP A 100 -1.01 -9.03 -11.16
CA ASP A 100 -1.39 -7.66 -10.81
C ASP A 100 -2.54 -7.65 -9.80
N LEU A 101 -2.41 -6.81 -8.77
CA LEU A 101 -3.47 -6.52 -7.81
C LEU A 101 -4.04 -5.14 -8.12
N THR A 102 -5.31 -5.10 -8.51
CA THR A 102 -6.08 -3.84 -8.59
C THR A 102 -6.88 -3.67 -7.30
N VAL A 103 -6.73 -2.52 -6.64
CA VAL A 103 -7.49 -2.14 -5.45
C VAL A 103 -8.30 -0.89 -5.78
N GLU A 104 -9.63 -1.01 -5.80
CA GLU A 104 -10.52 0.12 -6.09
C GLU A 104 -10.65 1.10 -4.90
N GLY A 105 -10.31 0.63 -3.69
CA GLY A 105 -10.29 1.43 -2.46
C GLY A 105 -8.89 1.90 -2.05
N SER A 106 -8.78 2.35 -0.80
CA SER A 106 -7.49 2.65 -0.18
C SER A 106 -6.84 1.38 0.37
N ILE A 107 -5.54 1.25 0.16
CA ILE A 107 -4.69 0.43 1.02
C ILE A 107 -4.29 1.33 2.20
N GLY A 108 -4.22 0.78 3.41
CA GLY A 108 -3.69 1.48 4.57
C GLY A 108 -2.16 1.63 4.47
N ASP A 109 -1.45 1.25 5.53
CA ASP A 109 0.02 1.27 5.51
C ASP A 109 0.57 0.21 4.55
N ILE A 110 1.59 0.60 3.77
CA ILE A 110 2.30 -0.28 2.83
C ILE A 110 3.75 -0.41 3.29
N THR A 111 4.16 -1.62 3.67
CA THR A 111 5.56 -1.99 3.85
C THR A 111 6.00 -2.77 2.62
N ALA A 112 6.75 -2.12 1.72
CA ALA A 112 7.23 -2.73 0.48
C ALA A 112 8.74 -2.50 0.31
N ASN A 113 9.43 -3.43 -0.35
CA ASN A 113 10.85 -3.26 -0.69
C ASN A 113 11.03 -2.14 -1.72
N ASN A 114 10.16 -2.12 -2.74
CA ASN A 114 10.17 -1.13 -3.80
C ASN A 114 8.74 -0.67 -4.08
N VAL A 115 8.57 0.62 -4.34
CA VAL A 115 7.32 1.22 -4.80
C VAL A 115 7.62 2.00 -6.08
N THR A 116 6.90 1.70 -7.14
CA THR A 116 7.00 2.42 -8.41
C THR A 116 5.65 3.02 -8.74
N GLY A 117 5.56 4.34 -8.81
CA GLY A 117 4.35 5.07 -9.17
C GLY A 117 4.65 6.12 -10.22
N VAL A 118 3.75 6.28 -11.19
CA VAL A 118 3.88 7.31 -12.24
C VAL A 118 3.64 8.71 -11.67
N ALA A 119 2.69 8.86 -10.75
CA ALA A 119 2.33 10.13 -10.10
C ALA A 119 2.06 9.92 -8.59
N ALA A 120 3.07 9.43 -7.87
CA ALA A 120 2.94 9.23 -6.43
C ALA A 120 2.81 10.58 -5.71
N THR A 121 1.79 10.72 -4.86
CA THR A 121 1.58 11.89 -4.01
C THR A 121 1.68 11.47 -2.55
N PHE A 122 2.53 12.15 -1.78
CA PHE A 122 2.66 11.97 -0.33
C PHE A 122 2.14 13.22 0.36
N THR A 123 1.07 13.09 1.14
CA THR A 123 0.45 14.21 1.87
C THR A 123 1.09 14.44 3.24
N GLY A 124 1.79 13.43 3.75
CA GLY A 124 2.58 13.50 4.99
C GLY A 124 4.06 13.74 4.73
N ALA A 125 4.84 13.78 5.81
CA ALA A 125 6.28 13.87 5.72
C ALA A 125 6.87 12.62 5.03
N VAL A 126 7.84 12.83 4.13
CA VAL A 126 8.59 11.77 3.48
C VAL A 126 10.00 11.75 4.07
N SER A 127 10.39 10.63 4.68
CA SER A 127 11.76 10.39 5.11
C SER A 127 12.50 9.58 4.05
N VAL A 128 13.63 10.10 3.56
CA VAL A 128 14.46 9.43 2.57
C VAL A 128 15.79 9.09 3.23
N GLY A 129 16.01 7.81 3.55
CA GLY A 129 17.27 7.35 4.15
C GLY A 129 18.46 7.35 3.19
N GLY A 130 18.22 7.52 1.89
CA GLY A 130 19.22 7.56 0.83
C GLY A 130 19.23 8.88 0.06
N VAL A 131 19.48 8.79 -1.25
CA VAL A 131 19.50 9.95 -2.16
C VAL A 131 18.24 9.98 -2.99
N LEU A 132 17.63 11.15 -3.15
CA LEU A 132 16.62 11.39 -4.17
C LEU A 132 17.35 11.66 -5.50
N THR A 133 17.27 10.74 -6.46
CA THR A 133 18.00 10.82 -7.75
C THR A 133 17.14 11.34 -8.91
N TYR A 134 15.94 11.86 -8.62
CA TYR A 134 15.05 12.36 -9.68
C TYR A 134 15.68 13.57 -10.38
N GLU A 135 15.77 13.51 -11.71
CA GLU A 135 16.52 14.49 -12.51
C GLU A 135 15.87 15.89 -12.49
N ASP A 136 14.55 15.97 -12.29
CA ASP A 136 13.79 17.23 -12.33
C ASP A 136 13.14 17.58 -10.98
N VAL A 137 13.93 17.80 -9.93
CA VAL A 137 13.44 18.49 -8.74
C VAL A 137 13.33 19.98 -9.07
N THR A 138 12.12 20.47 -9.36
CA THR A 138 11.92 21.87 -9.80
C THR A 138 12.07 22.88 -8.67
N ASN A 139 11.77 22.49 -7.43
CA ASN A 139 11.77 23.37 -6.27
C ASN A 139 12.23 22.61 -5.04
N VAL A 140 13.01 23.28 -4.20
CA VAL A 140 13.38 22.81 -2.87
C VAL A 140 13.02 23.91 -1.88
N ASP A 141 12.12 23.61 -0.94
CA ASP A 141 11.81 24.48 0.20
C ASP A 141 12.50 23.89 1.45
N SER A 142 13.61 24.49 1.84
CA SER A 142 14.43 24.03 2.97
C SER A 142 14.37 25.04 4.11
N ILE A 143 13.96 24.58 5.29
CA ILE A 143 14.07 25.35 6.55
C ILE A 143 15.54 25.47 6.99
N GLY A 144 16.36 24.49 6.64
CA GLY A 144 17.76 24.39 7.05
C GLY A 144 18.76 24.66 5.91
N ILE A 145 19.98 24.16 6.11
CA ILE A 145 21.09 24.30 5.16
C ILE A 145 20.84 23.43 3.92
N MET A 146 21.11 24.00 2.75
CA MET A 146 21.24 23.26 1.50
C MET A 146 22.72 22.94 1.25
N THR A 147 23.05 21.67 1.10
CA THR A 147 24.42 21.20 0.80
C THR A 147 24.44 20.54 -0.56
N ALA A 148 25.34 20.98 -1.45
CA ALA A 148 25.65 20.30 -2.71
C ALA A 148 26.92 19.48 -2.57
N ARG A 149 26.96 18.27 -3.16
CA ARG A 149 28.17 17.42 -3.16
C ARG A 149 29.27 17.92 -4.10
N SER A 150 28.90 18.79 -5.04
CA SER A 150 29.78 19.43 -6.02
C SER A 150 29.32 20.88 -6.16
N ASP A 151 29.43 21.45 -7.36
CA ASP A 151 29.12 22.86 -7.60
C ASP A 151 27.61 23.15 -7.50
N LEU A 152 27.29 24.39 -7.11
CA LEU A 152 25.94 24.94 -7.18
C LEU A 152 25.82 25.77 -8.46
N SER A 153 25.08 25.28 -9.44
CA SER A 153 24.81 26.02 -10.68
C SER A 153 23.70 27.04 -10.48
N ILE A 154 23.99 28.31 -10.78
CA ILE A 154 23.07 29.44 -10.60
C ILE A 154 23.04 30.24 -11.90
N ALA A 155 21.85 30.51 -12.42
CA ALA A 155 21.69 31.21 -13.69
C ALA A 155 21.96 32.73 -13.61
N ASP A 156 21.64 33.37 -12.47
CA ASP A 156 21.82 34.82 -12.31
C ASP A 156 22.15 35.20 -10.87
N LYS A 157 21.30 34.89 -9.87
CA LYS A 157 21.42 35.55 -8.56
C LYS A 157 21.14 34.69 -7.34
N ILE A 158 21.80 35.07 -6.25
CA ILE A 158 21.48 34.68 -4.87
C ILE A 158 20.82 35.90 -4.21
N ILE A 159 19.62 35.73 -3.67
CA ILE A 159 18.84 36.81 -3.02
C ILE A 159 18.50 36.45 -1.58
N HIS A 160 18.14 37.46 -0.79
CA HIS A 160 17.53 37.24 0.52
C HIS A 160 16.02 37.03 0.38
N THR A 161 15.45 36.09 1.13
CA THR A 161 14.01 35.82 1.13
C THR A 161 13.24 37.06 1.59
N GLY A 162 12.29 37.51 0.78
CA GLY A 162 11.48 38.71 1.06
C GLY A 162 12.13 40.03 0.65
N ASP A 163 13.39 40.04 0.20
CA ASP A 163 14.07 41.20 -0.36
C ASP A 163 14.36 40.97 -1.84
N THR A 164 13.64 41.69 -2.69
CA THR A 164 13.72 41.52 -4.15
C THR A 164 14.86 42.31 -4.80
N ASN A 165 15.55 43.17 -4.06
CA ASN A 165 16.49 44.15 -4.61
C ASN A 165 17.89 44.13 -3.97
N THR A 166 18.16 43.17 -3.09
CA THR A 166 19.50 42.87 -2.55
C THR A 166 19.95 41.49 -3.03
N ALA A 167 21.10 41.43 -3.73
CA ALA A 167 21.55 40.21 -4.38
C ALA A 167 23.08 40.13 -4.54
N ILE A 168 23.62 38.91 -4.61
CA ILE A 168 24.85 38.61 -5.35
C ILE A 168 24.42 38.14 -6.73
N ARG A 169 24.97 38.71 -7.81
CA ARG A 169 24.59 38.36 -9.18
C ARG A 169 25.76 37.96 -10.07
N PHE A 170 25.41 37.27 -11.15
CA PHE A 170 26.26 36.80 -12.23
C PHE A 170 25.70 37.36 -13.56
N PRO A 171 25.70 38.69 -13.75
CA PRO A 171 24.93 39.36 -14.81
C PRO A 171 25.51 39.17 -16.22
N ALA A 172 26.74 38.69 -16.33
CA ALA A 172 27.42 38.37 -17.58
C ALA A 172 28.44 37.24 -17.32
N ALA A 173 28.98 36.66 -18.39
CA ALA A 173 30.08 35.71 -18.28
C ALA A 173 31.24 36.33 -17.47
N ASP A 174 31.76 35.55 -16.53
CA ASP A 174 32.91 35.91 -15.70
C ASP A 174 32.77 37.25 -14.95
N THR A 175 31.54 37.71 -14.69
CA THR A 175 31.26 38.95 -13.96
C THR A 175 30.45 38.65 -12.71
N ILE A 176 30.88 39.20 -11.57
CA ILE A 176 30.20 39.05 -10.28
C ILE A 176 29.85 40.44 -9.74
N THR A 177 28.63 40.62 -9.26
CA THR A 177 28.20 41.89 -8.64
C THR A 177 27.53 41.68 -7.30
N ALA A 178 27.58 42.71 -6.44
CA ALA A 178 26.74 42.82 -5.26
C ALA A 178 25.84 44.04 -5.41
N GLU A 179 24.53 43.83 -5.25
CA GLU A 179 23.50 44.87 -5.38
C GLU A 179 22.80 45.10 -4.03
N THR A 180 22.48 46.35 -3.72
CA THR A 180 21.60 46.73 -2.59
C THR A 180 20.61 47.79 -3.05
N GLY A 181 19.33 47.64 -2.68
CA GLY A 181 18.30 48.59 -3.10
C GLY A 181 18.13 48.66 -4.63
N GLY A 182 18.50 47.59 -5.35
CA GLY A 182 18.47 47.52 -6.82
C GLY A 182 19.62 48.25 -7.52
N THR A 183 20.62 48.71 -6.77
CA THR A 183 21.81 49.38 -7.31
C THR A 183 23.05 48.52 -7.10
N GLU A 184 23.86 48.36 -8.15
CA GLU A 184 25.17 47.73 -8.06
C GLU A 184 26.12 48.55 -7.17
N ARG A 185 26.65 47.92 -6.13
CA ARG A 185 27.60 48.50 -5.17
C ARG A 185 29.01 48.01 -5.38
N LEU A 186 29.16 46.76 -5.83
CA LEU A 186 30.44 46.15 -6.12
C LEU A 186 30.35 45.35 -7.41
N ARG A 187 31.42 45.38 -8.21
CA ARG A 187 31.59 44.54 -9.40
C ARG A 187 33.01 43.99 -9.47
N ILE A 188 33.11 42.75 -9.93
CA ILE A 188 34.34 42.14 -10.43
C ILE A 188 34.09 41.81 -11.90
N THR A 189 34.88 42.40 -12.81
CA THR A 189 34.78 42.15 -14.25
C THR A 189 35.56 40.92 -14.67
N SER A 190 35.33 40.44 -15.89
CA SER A 190 36.00 39.26 -16.46
C SER A 190 37.52 39.39 -16.56
N ASP A 191 38.06 40.61 -16.63
CA ASP A 191 39.50 40.90 -16.59
C ASP A 191 40.05 41.09 -15.16
N GLY A 192 39.24 40.83 -14.13
CA GLY A 192 39.64 40.83 -12.72
C GLY A 192 39.62 42.20 -12.03
N LYS A 193 39.19 43.27 -12.70
CA LYS A 193 39.10 44.60 -12.07
C LYS A 193 37.93 44.68 -11.10
N VAL A 194 38.15 45.39 -10.00
CA VAL A 194 37.16 45.61 -8.94
C VAL A 194 36.64 47.03 -8.98
N GLY A 195 35.33 47.19 -9.10
CA GLY A 195 34.62 48.46 -8.98
C GLY A 195 33.85 48.55 -7.66
N ILE A 196 33.93 49.68 -6.96
CA ILE A 196 33.06 50.03 -5.82
C ILE A 196 32.27 51.27 -6.19
N ASP A 197 30.93 51.19 -6.17
CA ASP A 197 30.01 52.20 -6.73
C ASP A 197 30.44 52.66 -8.15
N GLN A 198 30.97 51.71 -8.94
CA GLN A 198 31.48 51.94 -10.29
C GLN A 198 31.22 50.70 -11.16
N THR A 199 30.47 50.86 -12.24
CA THR A 199 30.08 49.76 -13.14
C THR A 199 31.10 49.51 -14.25
N ASN A 200 32.03 50.44 -14.48
CA ASN A 200 33.10 50.33 -15.48
C ASN A 200 34.48 50.69 -14.87
N PRO A 201 35.07 49.81 -14.04
CA PRO A 201 36.36 50.06 -13.42
C PRO A 201 37.46 50.28 -14.48
N GLN A 202 38.25 51.36 -14.34
CA GLN A 202 39.29 51.74 -15.30
C GLN A 202 40.68 51.25 -14.89
N GLY A 203 40.86 50.91 -13.61
CA GLY A 203 42.06 50.27 -13.06
C GLY A 203 41.68 49.05 -12.23
N ASP A 204 42.69 48.35 -11.71
CA ASP A 204 42.53 47.10 -10.96
C ASP A 204 41.57 47.23 -9.78
N LEU A 205 41.62 48.38 -9.08
CA LEU A 205 40.61 48.82 -8.13
C LEU A 205 40.17 50.25 -8.51
N HIS A 206 38.87 50.43 -8.76
CA HIS A 206 38.27 51.73 -9.04
C HIS A 206 37.11 51.99 -8.07
N ILE A 207 37.31 52.95 -7.18
CA ILE A 207 36.26 53.43 -6.28
C ILE A 207 35.60 54.65 -6.93
N GLY A 208 34.28 54.65 -7.06
CA GLY A 208 33.49 55.76 -7.57
C GLY A 208 33.58 57.01 -6.69
N ASN A 209 32.75 58.02 -6.96
CA ASN A 209 32.79 59.29 -6.24
C ASN A 209 32.61 59.10 -4.73
N ILE A 210 33.69 59.29 -3.98
CA ILE A 210 33.67 59.26 -2.52
C ILE A 210 33.11 60.60 -2.04
N THR A 211 31.80 60.65 -1.83
CA THR A 211 31.19 61.76 -1.08
C THR A 211 31.24 61.47 0.43
N GLY A 212 32.02 62.28 1.16
CA GLY A 212 32.17 62.22 2.63
C GLY A 212 33.58 61.83 3.09
N ASN A 213 33.88 62.03 4.38
CA ASN A 213 35.15 61.58 4.98
C ASN A 213 35.10 60.06 5.17
N LYS A 214 35.46 59.32 4.12
CA LYS A 214 35.75 57.89 4.21
C LYS A 214 37.25 57.77 4.06
N ASP A 215 37.93 57.56 5.17
CA ASP A 215 39.37 57.37 5.20
C ASP A 215 39.72 56.18 4.28
N LEU A 216 40.30 56.48 3.13
CA LEU A 216 40.99 55.51 2.30
C LEU A 216 42.34 55.30 2.98
N ILE A 217 42.51 54.16 3.66
CA ILE A 217 43.79 53.77 4.24
C ILE A 217 44.75 53.39 3.12
#